data_AF-A0A401ZUT1-F1
#
_entry.id   AF-A0A401ZUT1-F1
#
_cell.length_a   1.000
_cell.length_b   1.000
_cell.length_c   1.000
_cell.angle_alpha   90.00
_cell.angle_beta   90.00
_cell.angle_gamma   90.00
#
_symmetry.space_group_name_H-M   'P 1'
#
loop_
_entity.id
_entity.type
_entity.pdbx_description
1 polymer ?
#
loop_
_entity_poly.entity_id
_entity_poly.type
_entity_poly.pdbx_seq_one_letter_code
_entity_poly.pdbx_strand_id
1 'polypeptide(L)'
;MAPRVATPTTKEGLLNLLQAMRTQIETLIEHLPSHVLEQTISLPWDERQHTIDAFNQNIGHGMLHVGQIHGIRACGGFPLPAEEPKPPRGK
;
A
#
# COMPACT_ATOMS: atom_id res chain seq x y z
N MET A 1 -15.49 -6.68 -24.12
CA MET A 1 -15.11 -7.18 -22.78
C MET A 1 -15.88 -6.35 -21.77
N ALA A 2 -16.74 -6.96 -20.95
CA ALA A 2 -17.44 -6.20 -19.92
C ALA A 2 -16.43 -5.67 -18.88
N PRO A 3 -16.62 -4.46 -18.32
CA PRO A 3 -15.74 -3.96 -17.26
C PRO A 3 -15.75 -4.96 -16.10
N ARG A 4 -14.57 -5.39 -15.65
CA ARG A 4 -14.48 -6.17 -14.41
C ARG A 4 -14.93 -5.26 -13.27
N VAL A 5 -16.00 -5.64 -12.58
CA VAL A 5 -16.40 -4.97 -11.34
C VAL A 5 -15.31 -5.23 -10.31
N ALA A 6 -14.78 -4.16 -9.72
CA ALA A 6 -13.80 -4.29 -8.65
C ALA A 6 -14.44 -5.00 -7.46
N THR A 7 -13.79 -6.06 -6.98
CA THR A 7 -14.14 -6.75 -5.73
C THR A 7 -13.16 -6.32 -4.64
N PRO A 8 -13.60 -6.14 -3.39
CA PRO A 8 -14.96 -6.36 -2.86
C PRO A 8 -15.92 -5.21 -3.16
N THR A 9 -17.23 -5.52 -3.25
CA THR A 9 -18.29 -4.56 -3.58
C THR A 9 -19.01 -3.97 -2.37
N THR A 10 -18.66 -4.40 -1.16
CA THR A 10 -19.21 -3.89 0.11
C THR A 10 -18.11 -3.24 0.95
N LYS A 11 -18.49 -2.27 1.78
CA LYS A 11 -17.57 -1.61 2.73
C LYS A 11 -16.95 -2.63 3.68
N GLU A 12 -17.78 -3.51 4.25
CA GLU A 12 -17.35 -4.53 5.20
C GLU A 12 -16.39 -5.51 4.54
N GLY A 13 -16.67 -5.91 3.29
CA GLY A 13 -15.77 -6.76 2.51
C GLY A 13 -14.43 -6.10 2.24
N LEU A 14 -14.42 -4.79 1.94
CA LEU A 14 -13.20 -4.01 1.75
C LEU A 14 -12.37 -3.94 3.03
N LEU A 15 -13.00 -3.62 4.16
CA LEU A 15 -12.31 -3.52 5.45
C LEU A 15 -11.73 -4.88 5.88
N ASN A 16 -12.48 -5.96 5.69
CA ASN A 16 -12.00 -7.32 5.99
C ASN A 16 -10.81 -7.71 5.12
N LEU A 17 -10.84 -7.39 3.82
CA LEU A 17 -9.74 -7.65 2.91
C LEU A 17 -8.48 -6.86 3.31
N LEU A 18 -8.63 -5.56 3.59
CA LEU A 18 -7.51 -4.70 4.02
C LEU A 18 -6.89 -5.20 5.34
N GLN A 19 -7.72 -5.63 6.30
CA GLN A 19 -7.23 -6.19 7.56
C GLN A 19 -6.48 -7.50 7.34
N ALA A 20 -6.99 -8.40 6.48
CA ALA A 20 -6.32 -9.66 6.16
C ALA A 20 -4.97 -9.42 5.47
N MET A 21 -4.91 -8.50 4.49
CA MET A 21 -3.67 -8.13 3.80
C MET A 21 -2.65 -7.53 4.77
N ARG A 22 -3.08 -6.66 5.70
CA ARG A 22 -2.20 -6.11 6.73
C ARG A 22 -1.55 -7.21 7.57
N THR A 23 -2.35 -8.15 8.08
CA THR A 23 -1.83 -9.27 8.89
C THR A 23 -0.84 -10.13 8.10
N GLN A 24 -1.11 -10.40 6.82
CA GLN A 24 -0.18 -11.13 5.95
C GLN A 24 1.15 -10.40 5.77
N ILE A 25 1.11 -9.09 5.57
CA ILE A 25 2.31 -8.25 5.44
C ILE A 25 3.10 -8.23 6.75
N GLU A 26 2.43 -8.05 7.89
CA GLU A 26 3.07 -8.08 9.22
C GLU A 26 3.78 -9.42 9.46
N THR A 27 3.09 -10.54 9.22
CA THR A 27 3.68 -11.89 9.34
C THR A 27 4.86 -12.08 8.39
N LEU A 28 4.77 -11.59 7.14
CA LEU A 28 5.86 -11.69 6.17
C LEU A 28 7.09 -10.92 6.65
N ILE A 29 6.92 -9.68 7.12
CA ILE A 29 8.01 -8.82 7.58
C ILE A 29 8.68 -9.41 8.83
N GLU A 30 7.90 -9.90 9.80
CA GLU A 30 8.41 -10.50 11.04
C GLU A 30 9.33 -11.70 10.78
N HIS A 31 9.05 -12.47 9.73
CA HIS A 31 9.79 -13.68 9.39
C HIS A 31 10.78 -13.47 8.25
N LEU A 32 10.94 -12.25 7.73
CA LEU A 32 11.81 -11.97 6.60
C LEU A 32 13.28 -11.93 7.05
N PRO A 33 14.14 -12.86 6.58
CA PRO A 33 15.56 -12.81 6.91
C PRO A 33 16.22 -11.57 6.29
N SER A 34 17.10 -10.90 7.03
CA SER A 34 17.72 -9.64 6.58
C SER A 34 18.45 -9.74 5.24
N HIS A 35 19.07 -10.89 4.95
CA HIS A 35 19.79 -11.13 3.69
C HIS A 35 18.87 -11.18 2.46
N VAL A 36 17.55 -11.35 2.62
CA VAL A 36 16.60 -11.40 1.50
C VAL A 36 16.48 -10.03 0.81
N LEU A 37 16.71 -8.93 1.53
CA LEU A 37 16.66 -7.58 0.96
C LEU A 37 17.73 -7.34 -0.12
N GLU A 38 18.84 -8.07 -0.04
CA GLU A 38 19.98 -7.98 -0.98
C GLU A 38 19.78 -8.85 -2.24
N GLN A 39 18.82 -9.78 -2.21
CA GLN A 39 18.59 -10.73 -3.30
C GLN A 39 17.95 -10.07 -4.52
N THR A 40 18.15 -10.67 -5.68
CA THR A 40 17.37 -10.37 -6.89
C THR A 40 16.22 -11.37 -7.01
N ILE A 41 15.00 -10.86 -7.08
CA ILE A 41 13.80 -11.67 -7.30
C ILE A 41 13.35 -11.60 -8.76
N SER A 42 12.61 -12.61 -9.20
CA SER A 42 11.91 -12.60 -10.49
C SER A 42 10.43 -12.35 -10.23
N LEU A 43 9.86 -11.37 -10.92
CA LEU A 43 8.46 -11.00 -10.83
C LEU A 43 7.64 -11.82 -11.84
N PRO A 44 6.32 -11.98 -11.63
CA PRO A 44 5.45 -12.76 -12.52
C PRO A 44 5.34 -12.26 -13.98
N TRP A 45 5.87 -11.07 -14.27
CA TRP A 45 5.88 -10.45 -15.60
C TRP A 45 7.29 -10.41 -16.22
N ASP A 46 8.13 -11.40 -15.87
CA ASP A 46 9.49 -11.60 -16.39
C ASP A 46 10.49 -10.46 -16.13
N GLU A 47 10.18 -9.60 -15.14
CA GLU A 47 11.10 -8.57 -14.67
C GLU A 47 11.94 -9.09 -13.49
N ARG A 48 13.22 -8.71 -13.46
CA ARG A 48 14.13 -9.01 -12.36
C ARG A 48 14.50 -7.71 -11.64
N GLN A 49 14.37 -7.70 -10.33
CA GLN A 49 14.75 -6.53 -9.51
C GLN A 49 15.30 -6.96 -8.15
N HIS A 50 16.06 -6.06 -7.51
CA HIS A 50 16.44 -6.28 -6.12
C HIS A 50 15.21 -6.24 -5.22
N THR A 51 15.19 -7.12 -4.21
CA THR A 51 14.07 -7.19 -3.27
C THR A 51 13.83 -5.85 -2.59
N ILE A 52 14.90 -5.13 -2.20
CA ILE A 52 14.76 -3.81 -1.57
C ILE A 52 14.10 -2.76 -2.49
N ASP A 53 14.38 -2.80 -3.78
CA ASP A 53 13.73 -1.92 -4.75
C ASP A 53 12.25 -2.27 -4.89
N ALA A 54 11.92 -3.56 -4.91
CA ALA A 54 10.54 -4.02 -4.90
C ALA A 54 9.77 -3.51 -3.66
N PHE A 55 10.37 -3.55 -2.47
CA PHE A 55 9.77 -3.00 -1.25
C PHE A 55 9.53 -1.49 -1.39
N ASN A 56 10.55 -0.74 -1.80
CA ASN A 56 10.46 0.72 -1.94
C ASN A 56 9.38 1.12 -2.95
N GLN A 57 9.31 0.44 -4.09
CA GLN A 57 8.28 0.66 -5.11
C GLN A 57 6.87 0.40 -4.55
N ASN A 58 6.68 -0.68 -3.79
CA ASN A 58 5.37 -1.01 -3.20
C ASN A 58 4.95 0.00 -2.13
N ILE A 59 5.88 0.50 -1.31
CA ILE A 59 5.60 1.59 -0.36
C ILE A 59 5.15 2.85 -1.11
N GLY A 60 5.89 3.23 -2.16
CA GLY A 60 5.53 4.39 -2.99
C GLY A 60 4.17 4.22 -3.68
N HIS A 61 3.89 3.02 -4.20
CA HIS A 61 2.62 2.68 -4.83
C HIS A 61 1.44 2.78 -3.84
N GLY A 62 1.62 2.30 -2.61
CA GLY A 62 0.63 2.47 -1.54
C GLY A 62 0.35 3.95 -1.23
N MET A 63 1.40 4.76 -1.09
CA MET A 63 1.27 6.19 -0.82
C MET A 63 0.57 6.95 -1.95
N LEU A 64 0.81 6.57 -3.21
CA LEU A 64 0.10 7.12 -4.37
C LEU A 64 -1.42 6.92 -4.23
N HIS A 65 -1.87 5.70 -3.91
CA HIS A 65 -3.29 5.40 -3.75
C HIS A 65 -3.91 6.10 -2.54
N VAL A 66 -3.19 6.23 -1.43
CA VAL A 66 -3.64 7.05 -0.29
C VAL A 66 -3.87 8.50 -0.72
N GLY A 67 -2.94 9.08 -1.49
CA GLY A 67 -3.09 10.42 -2.06
C GLY A 67 -4.33 10.56 -2.95
N GLN A 68 -4.61 9.56 -3.80
CA GLN A 68 -5.82 9.53 -4.64
C GLN A 68 -7.10 9.47 -3.80
N ILE A 69 -7.13 8.67 -2.73
CA ILE A 69 -8.27 8.59 -1.81
C ILE A 69 -8.49 9.96 -1.14
N HIS A 70 -7.43 10.65 -0.71
CA HIS A 70 -7.54 12.01 -0.19
C HIS A 70 -8.11 12.99 -1.22
N GLY A 71 -7.68 12.89 -2.49
CA GLY A 71 -8.24 13.68 -3.59
C GLY A 71 -9.74 13.44 -3.79
N ILE A 72 -10.18 12.19 -3.82
CA ILE A 72 -11.60 11.83 -3.92
C ILE A 72 -12.39 12.41 -2.74
N ARG A 73 -11.86 12.32 -1.51
CA ARG A 73 -12.51 12.90 -0.33
C ARG A 73 -12.67 14.42 -0.45
N ALA A 74 -11.60 15.11 -0.84
CA ALA A 74 -11.60 16.56 -1.01
C ALA A 74 -12.59 17.02 -2.08
N CYS A 75 -12.60 16.36 -3.25
CA CYS A 75 -13.54 16.67 -4.33
C CYS A 75 -14.99 16.30 -3.98
N GLY A 76 -15.21 15.25 -3.20
CA GLY A 76 -16.52 14.75 -2.80
C GLY A 76 -17.12 15.42 -1.56
N GLY A 77 -16.43 16.36 -0.92
CA GLY A 77 -16.89 17.03 0.30
C GLY A 77 -16.90 16.15 1.56
N PHE A 78 -16.17 15.03 1.55
CA PHE A 78 -16.05 14.17 2.72
C PHE A 78 -15.03 14.75 3.71
N PRO A 79 -15.24 14.63 5.03
CA PRO A 79 -14.30 15.12 6.02
C PRO A 79 -12.93 14.47 5.82
N LEU A 80 -11.85 15.24 5.88
CA LEU A 80 -10.49 14.68 5.85
C LEU A 80 -10.14 14.09 7.23
N PRO A 81 -9.28 13.06 7.31
CA PRO A 81 -8.67 12.68 8.59
C PRO A 81 -7.99 13.88 9.24
N ALA A 82 -7.88 13.90 10.57
CA ALA A 82 -7.11 14.93 11.24
C ALA A 82 -5.67 14.92 10.72
N GLU A 83 -5.10 16.10 10.43
CA GLU A 83 -3.67 16.19 10.09
C GLU A 83 -2.84 15.68 11.27
N GLU A 84 -1.87 14.81 11.01
CA GLU A 84 -0.86 14.50 12.02
C GLU A 84 -0.07 15.76 12.37
N PRO A 85 0.37 15.92 13.64
CA PRO A 85 1.18 17.07 14.04
C PRO A 85 2.45 17.14 13.18
N LYS A 86 2.63 18.27 12.49
CA LYS A 86 3.84 18.50 11.70
C LYS A 86 5.03 18.53 12.66
N PRO A 87 6.14 17.82 12.37
CA PRO A 87 7.34 17.91 13.19
C PRO A 87 7.80 19.38 13.26
N PRO A 88 8.35 19.83 14.40
CA PRO A 88 8.79 21.21 14.55
C PRO A 88 9.82 21.51 13.47
N ARG A 89 9.56 22.54 12.65
CA ARG A 89 10.58 23.07 11.75
C ARG A 89 11.71 23.59 12.62
N GLY A 90 12.89 22.96 12.52
CA GLY A 90 14.10 23.45 13.17
C GLY A 90 14.31 24.92 12.83
N LYS A 91 14.60 25.72 13.86
CA LYS A 91 14.99 27.12 13.69
C LYS A 91 16.39 27.22 13.12
#